data_AF-A0A260ZJG6-F1
#
_entry.id   AF-A0A260ZJG6-F1
#
_cell.length_a   1.000
_cell.length_b   1.000
_cell.length_c   1.000
_cell.angle_alpha   90.00
_cell.angle_beta   90.00
_cell.angle_gamma   90.00
#
_symmetry.space_group_name_H-M   'P 1'
#
loop_
_entity.id
_entity.type
_entity.pdbx_description
1 polymer ?
#
loop_
_entity_poly.entity_id
_entity_poly.type
_entity_poly.pdbx_seq_one_letter_code
_entity_poly.pdbx_strand_id
1 'polypeptide(L)'
;MARLNMNERRLVEQAETLRLEKEQLQNELAQVRRDLERSLRNQAEAEVIHEDNANELGEVRAAMAAMRAIMQGYGGGRSIHAAMAGVQCTVCLQEFTGPQGNRVPKLLLCGHTFCARCIDSLTEWNRASCPSCRAVTENADTAIHNNFVLFNNQ
;
A
#
# COMPACT_ATOMS: atom_id res chain seq x y z
N MET A 1 -54.13 -67.03 -8.25
CA MET A 1 -53.07 -66.14 -7.72
C MET A 1 -52.65 -66.69 -6.36
N ALA A 2 -51.41 -67.16 -6.22
CA ALA A 2 -50.94 -67.77 -4.97
C ALA A 2 -50.89 -66.72 -3.84
N ARG A 3 -51.40 -67.05 -2.64
CA ARG A 3 -51.32 -66.18 -1.46
C ARG A 3 -49.95 -66.34 -0.81
N LEU A 4 -49.19 -65.25 -0.74
CA LEU A 4 -47.89 -65.21 -0.06
C LEU A 4 -48.07 -65.43 1.45
N ASN A 5 -47.21 -66.28 2.02
CA ASN A 5 -47.10 -66.50 3.46
C ASN A 5 -46.44 -65.31 4.17
N MET A 6 -46.46 -65.28 5.51
CA MET A 6 -45.94 -64.13 6.28
C MET A 6 -44.44 -63.86 6.03
N ASN A 7 -43.62 -64.89 5.86
CA ASN A 7 -42.19 -64.73 5.61
C ASN A 7 -41.93 -64.13 4.23
N GLU A 8 -42.68 -64.58 3.22
CA GLU A 8 -42.61 -64.03 1.86
C GLU A 8 -43.03 -62.56 1.81
N ARG A 9 -44.07 -62.17 2.57
CA ARG A 9 -44.46 -60.75 2.69
C ARG A 9 -43.38 -59.90 3.31
N ARG A 10 -42.76 -60.37 4.39
CA ARG A 10 -41.67 -59.65 5.06
C ARG A 10 -40.45 -59.46 4.16
N LEU A 11 -40.13 -60.45 3.33
CA LEU A 11 -39.05 -60.35 2.34
C LEU A 11 -39.35 -59.33 1.24
N VAL A 12 -40.61 -59.24 0.79
CA VAL A 12 -41.02 -58.23 -0.19
C VAL A 12 -40.92 -56.82 0.40
N GLU A 13 -41.41 -56.61 1.62
CA GLU A 13 -41.29 -55.32 2.33
C GLU A 13 -39.81 -54.91 2.54
N GLN A 14 -38.95 -55.87 2.88
CA GLN A 14 -37.50 -55.66 3.02
C GLN A 14 -36.83 -55.32 1.67
N ALA A 15 -37.24 -55.97 0.58
CA ALA A 15 -36.72 -55.67 -0.75
C ALA A 15 -37.16 -54.29 -1.25
N GLU A 16 -38.38 -53.87 -0.93
CA GLU A 16 -38.88 -52.53 -1.25
C GLU A 16 -38.15 -51.43 -0.48
N THR A 17 -37.90 -51.64 0.82
CA THR A 17 -37.11 -50.69 1.65
C THR A 17 -35.69 -50.54 1.11
N LEU A 18 -34.99 -51.65 0.85
CA LEU A 18 -33.64 -51.60 0.28
C LEU A 18 -33.62 -50.94 -1.11
N ARG A 19 -34.68 -51.09 -1.91
CA ARG A 19 -34.79 -50.43 -3.21
C ARG A 19 -34.89 -48.91 -3.06
N LEU A 20 -35.72 -48.44 -2.12
CA LEU A 20 -35.87 -47.02 -1.83
C LEU A 20 -34.57 -46.41 -1.27
N GLU A 21 -33.90 -47.11 -0.34
CA GLU A 21 -32.59 -46.68 0.18
C GLU A 21 -31.54 -46.59 -0.92
N LYS A 22 -31.49 -47.58 -1.83
CA LYS A 22 -30.58 -47.54 -2.98
C LYS A 22 -30.86 -46.33 -3.87
N GLU A 23 -32.12 -46.05 -4.16
CA GLU A 23 -32.51 -44.90 -4.99
C GLU A 23 -32.13 -43.57 -4.32
N GLN A 24 -32.34 -43.46 -3.01
CA GLN A 24 -31.92 -42.31 -2.22
C GLN A 24 -30.39 -42.12 -2.29
N LEU A 25 -29.62 -43.17 -2.04
CA LEU A 25 -28.15 -43.11 -2.10
C LEU A 25 -27.64 -42.76 -3.51
N GLN A 26 -28.32 -43.24 -4.56
CA GLN A 26 -27.98 -42.87 -5.93
C GLN A 26 -28.23 -41.37 -6.20
N ASN A 27 -29.30 -40.81 -5.65
CA ASN A 27 -29.60 -39.39 -5.75
C ASN A 27 -28.60 -38.54 -4.97
N GLU A 28 -28.25 -38.95 -3.74
CA GLU A 28 -27.22 -38.31 -2.92
C GLU A 28 -25.86 -38.33 -3.61
N LEU A 29 -25.45 -39.49 -4.16
CA LEU A 29 -24.20 -39.61 -4.92
C LEU A 29 -24.18 -38.70 -6.15
N ALA A 30 -25.29 -38.62 -6.88
CA ALA A 30 -25.41 -37.72 -8.03
C ALA A 30 -25.31 -36.25 -7.62
N GLN A 31 -25.82 -35.88 -6.45
CA GLN A 31 -25.69 -34.53 -5.91
C GLN A 31 -24.26 -34.23 -5.50
N VAL A 32 -23.63 -35.11 -4.70
CA VAL A 32 -22.24 -34.96 -4.28
C VAL A 32 -21.30 -34.83 -5.48
N ARG A 33 -21.52 -35.61 -6.54
CA ARG A 33 -20.74 -35.49 -7.78
C ARG A 33 -20.86 -34.10 -8.41
N ARG A 34 -22.07 -33.54 -8.51
CA ARG A 34 -22.30 -32.19 -9.05
C ARG A 34 -21.62 -31.11 -8.19
N ASP A 35 -21.69 -31.25 -6.87
CA ASP A 35 -21.10 -30.31 -5.94
C ASP A 35 -19.57 -30.36 -6.00
N LEU A 36 -18.99 -31.56 -6.13
CA LEU A 36 -17.55 -31.73 -6.35
C LEU A 36 -17.09 -31.09 -7.65
N GLU A 37 -17.80 -31.32 -8.77
CA GLU A 37 -17.49 -30.69 -10.05
C GLU A 37 -17.55 -29.17 -9.99
N ARG A 38 -18.51 -28.61 -9.23
CA ARG A 38 -18.58 -27.16 -8.98
C ARG A 38 -17.40 -26.67 -8.16
N SER A 39 -17.05 -27.38 -7.10
CA SER A 39 -15.90 -27.03 -6.25
C SER A 39 -14.59 -27.03 -7.03
N LEU A 40 -14.38 -28.02 -7.90
CA LEU A 40 -13.19 -28.11 -8.75
C LEU A 40 -13.11 -26.95 -9.76
N ARG A 41 -14.24 -26.55 -10.36
CA ARG A 41 -14.28 -25.36 -11.24
C ARG A 41 -13.93 -24.09 -10.47
N ASN A 42 -14.53 -23.88 -9.31
CA ASN A 42 -14.26 -22.72 -8.48
C ASN A 42 -12.78 -22.67 -8.04
N GLN A 43 -12.19 -23.84 -7.74
CA GLN A 43 -10.77 -23.92 -7.39
C GLN A 43 -9.88 -23.56 -8.58
N ALA A 44 -10.16 -24.08 -9.78
CA ALA A 44 -9.43 -23.73 -10.99
C ALA A 44 -9.54 -22.23 -11.33
N GLU A 45 -10.74 -21.65 -11.19
CA GLU A 45 -10.95 -20.20 -11.36
C GLU A 45 -10.13 -19.37 -10.36
N ALA A 46 -10.08 -19.78 -9.09
CA ALA A 46 -9.25 -19.13 -8.08
C ALA A 46 -7.75 -19.23 -8.40
N GLU A 47 -7.28 -20.38 -8.87
CA GLU A 47 -5.88 -20.59 -9.29
C GLU A 47 -5.49 -19.64 -10.44
N VAL A 48 -6.35 -19.48 -11.46
CA VAL A 48 -6.10 -18.53 -12.57
C VAL A 48 -6.03 -17.08 -12.06
N ILE A 49 -6.94 -16.66 -11.19
CA ILE A 49 -6.91 -15.31 -10.60
C ILE A 49 -5.61 -15.07 -9.81
N HIS A 50 -5.10 -16.08 -9.10
CA HIS A 50 -3.83 -15.98 -8.38
C HIS A 50 -2.64 -15.85 -9.33
N GLU A 51 -2.64 -16.56 -10.45
CA GLU A 51 -1.59 -16.48 -11.48
C GLU A 51 -1.58 -15.11 -12.18
N ASP A 52 -2.74 -14.60 -12.58
CA ASP A 52 -2.87 -13.28 -13.21
C ASP A 52 -2.35 -12.17 -12.30
N ASN A 53 -2.75 -12.17 -11.02
CA ASN A 53 -2.26 -11.21 -10.03
C ASN A 53 -0.74 -11.31 -9.81
N ALA A 54 -0.16 -12.51 -9.86
CA ALA A 54 1.27 -12.71 -9.72
C ALA A 54 2.05 -12.16 -10.93
N ASN A 55 1.51 -12.32 -12.13
CA ASN A 55 2.06 -11.77 -13.36
C ASN A 55 2.01 -10.24 -13.36
N GLU A 56 0.85 -9.65 -13.04
CA GLU A 56 0.71 -8.19 -12.91
C GLU A 56 1.68 -7.60 -11.88
N LEU A 57 1.82 -8.24 -10.72
CA LEU A 57 2.80 -7.83 -9.70
C LEU A 57 4.24 -7.97 -10.20
N GLY A 58 4.54 -9.00 -10.98
CA GLY A 58 5.82 -9.20 -11.66
C GLY A 58 6.14 -8.08 -12.64
N GLU A 59 5.18 -7.67 -13.46
CA GLU A 59 5.31 -6.55 -14.41
C GLU A 59 5.55 -5.21 -13.71
N VAL A 60 4.77 -4.91 -12.67
CA VAL A 60 4.96 -3.70 -11.84
C VAL A 60 6.35 -3.70 -11.21
N ARG A 61 6.80 -4.84 -10.67
CA ARG A 61 8.13 -4.98 -10.07
C ARG A 61 9.25 -4.81 -11.12
N ALA A 62 9.07 -5.34 -12.32
CA ALA A 62 10.01 -5.18 -13.43
C ALA A 62 10.09 -3.72 -13.88
N ALA A 63 8.95 -3.04 -14.01
CA ALA A 63 8.89 -1.62 -14.33
C ALA A 63 9.58 -0.77 -13.25
N MET A 64 9.36 -1.06 -11.97
CA MET A 64 10.06 -0.39 -10.86
C MET A 64 11.57 -0.65 -10.87
N ALA A 65 12.01 -1.86 -11.21
CA ALA A 65 13.42 -2.19 -11.35
C ALA A 65 14.06 -1.42 -12.53
N ALA A 66 13.37 -1.31 -13.66
CA ALA A 66 13.80 -0.51 -14.81
C ALA A 66 13.88 0.98 -14.47
N MET A 67 12.87 1.54 -13.78
CA MET A 67 12.90 2.93 -13.29
C MET A 67 14.08 3.17 -12.34
N ARG A 68 14.35 2.23 -11.43
CA ARG A 68 15.52 2.28 -10.55
C ARG A 68 16.83 2.26 -11.34
N ALA A 69 16.97 1.40 -12.35
CA ALA A 69 18.16 1.33 -13.19
C ALA A 69 18.38 2.63 -13.99
N ILE A 70 17.29 3.21 -14.51
CA ILE A 70 17.31 4.52 -15.19
C ILE A 70 17.77 5.61 -14.21
N MET A 71 17.20 5.68 -12.99
CA MET A 71 17.63 6.63 -11.96
C MET A 71 19.10 6.46 -11.56
N GLN A 72 19.62 5.23 -11.54
CA GLN A 72 21.01 4.93 -11.23
C GLN A 72 21.97 5.22 -12.40
N GLY A 73 21.49 5.13 -13.64
CA GLY A 73 22.26 5.40 -14.86
C GLY A 73 22.46 6.89 -15.16
N TYR A 74 21.58 7.76 -14.66
CA TYR A 74 21.87 9.19 -14.60
C TYR A 74 22.90 9.44 -13.50
N GLY A 75 24.18 9.51 -13.88
CA GLY A 75 25.31 9.90 -13.03
C GLY A 75 25.25 11.35 -12.52
N GLY A 76 24.18 11.69 -11.80
CA GLY A 76 23.92 12.98 -11.18
C GLY A 76 23.39 12.78 -9.77
N GLY A 77 24.15 12.06 -8.95
CA GLY A 77 23.86 11.76 -7.54
C GLY A 77 23.86 13.00 -6.64
N ARG A 78 22.92 13.93 -6.86
CA ARG A 78 22.63 15.07 -5.98
C ARG A 78 21.14 15.26 -5.68
N SER A 79 20.23 14.56 -6.35
CA SER A 79 18.78 14.79 -6.19
C SER A 79 18.04 13.78 -5.31
N ILE A 80 18.57 12.58 -5.06
CA ILE A 80 17.87 11.57 -4.22
C ILE A 80 18.27 11.64 -2.74
N HIS A 81 19.40 12.28 -2.39
CA HIS A 81 19.66 12.64 -0.98
C HIS A 81 18.61 13.60 -0.42
N ALA A 82 17.85 14.33 -1.26
CA ALA A 82 16.82 15.26 -0.80
C ALA A 82 15.52 14.58 -0.34
N ALA A 83 15.30 13.29 -0.66
CA ALA A 83 14.04 12.61 -0.32
C ALA A 83 14.10 11.86 1.02
N MET A 84 15.29 11.48 1.51
CA MET A 84 15.45 10.68 2.74
C MET A 84 16.68 11.06 3.60
N ALA A 85 17.46 12.09 3.26
CA ALA A 85 18.49 12.63 4.16
C ALA A 85 17.96 13.88 4.85
N GLY A 86 18.40 14.10 6.10
CA GLY A 86 17.94 15.14 7.01
C GLY A 86 17.56 16.45 6.34
N VAL A 87 16.43 17.00 6.78
CA VAL A 87 15.89 18.25 6.27
C VAL A 87 16.98 19.33 6.43
N GLN A 88 17.58 19.75 5.32
CA GLN A 88 18.73 20.64 5.29
C GLN A 88 18.39 21.98 4.65
N CYS A 89 19.07 23.04 5.09
CA CYS A 89 18.91 24.37 4.51
C CYS A 89 19.51 24.42 3.10
N THR A 90 18.74 24.84 2.09
CA THR A 90 19.22 24.95 0.71
C THR A 90 20.24 26.07 0.47
N VAL A 91 20.38 27.01 1.42
CA VAL A 91 21.35 28.12 1.35
C VAL A 91 22.74 27.69 1.82
N CYS A 92 22.84 27.03 2.98
CA CYS A 92 24.13 26.63 3.55
C CYS A 92 24.43 25.12 3.42
N LEU A 93 23.48 24.32 2.95
CA LEU A 93 23.59 22.86 2.79
C LEU A 93 23.95 22.15 4.10
N GLN A 94 23.39 22.65 5.20
CA GLN A 94 23.56 22.08 6.55
C GLN A 94 22.21 21.60 7.06
N GLU A 95 22.23 20.50 7.81
CA GLU A 95 21.04 19.94 8.46
C GLU A 95 20.39 20.96 9.40
N PHE A 96 19.05 20.94 9.44
CA PHE A 96 18.30 21.67 10.45
C PHE A 96 18.55 21.06 11.82
N THR A 97 18.55 21.90 12.84
CA THR A 97 18.61 21.46 14.23
C THR A 97 17.24 21.60 14.88
N GLY A 98 16.99 20.83 15.94
CA GLY A 98 15.84 21.01 16.82
C GLY A 98 15.74 22.42 17.44
N PRO A 99 14.66 22.70 18.20
CA PRO A 99 14.31 24.04 18.67
C PRO A 99 15.39 24.77 19.49
N GLN A 100 16.29 24.02 20.12
CA GLN A 100 17.38 24.55 20.96
C GLN A 100 18.72 24.71 20.20
N GLY A 101 18.77 24.36 18.92
CA GLY A 101 19.99 24.46 18.12
C GLY A 101 20.07 25.76 17.32
N ASN A 102 21.23 26.03 16.73
CA ASN A 102 21.46 27.28 15.98
C ASN A 102 20.99 27.22 14.51
N ARG A 103 20.44 26.10 14.04
CA ARG A 103 19.93 25.95 12.67
C ARG A 103 18.47 25.52 12.65
N VAL A 104 17.68 26.09 13.56
CA VAL A 104 16.22 25.90 13.61
C VAL A 104 15.62 26.25 12.25
N PRO A 105 14.78 25.40 11.65
CA PRO A 105 14.08 25.71 10.41
C PRO A 105 13.05 26.83 10.62
N LYS A 106 13.12 27.85 9.79
CA LYS A 106 12.28 29.06 9.79
C LYS A 106 11.49 29.15 8.50
N LEU A 107 10.20 29.42 8.61
CA LEU A 107 9.23 29.52 7.53
C LEU A 107 8.99 30.99 7.18
N LEU A 108 9.28 31.37 5.93
CA LEU A 108 8.88 32.67 5.37
C LEU A 108 7.40 32.65 4.98
N LEU A 109 6.76 33.81 4.82
CA LEU A 109 5.33 33.92 4.44
C LEU A 109 4.99 33.24 3.11
N CYS A 110 5.96 33.11 2.21
CA CYS A 110 5.79 32.39 0.94
C CYS A 110 5.78 30.86 1.08
N GLY A 111 5.98 30.32 2.30
CA GLY A 111 6.00 28.88 2.57
C GLY A 111 7.36 28.19 2.41
N HIS A 112 8.41 28.91 1.97
CA HIS A 112 9.76 28.34 1.89
C HIS A 112 10.46 28.36 3.26
N THR A 113 11.28 27.33 3.51
CA THR A 113 11.95 27.13 4.80
C THR A 113 13.48 27.20 4.67
N PHE A 114 14.13 27.92 5.58
CA PHE A 114 15.59 28.08 5.69
C PHE A 114 16.02 28.04 7.15
N CYS A 115 17.31 27.84 7.46
CA CYS A 115 17.73 27.81 8.87
C CYS A 115 17.82 29.23 9.45
N ALA A 116 17.65 29.34 10.77
CA ALA A 116 17.69 30.61 11.51
C ALA A 116 18.91 31.48 11.11
N ARG A 117 20.13 30.92 11.15
CA ARG A 117 21.35 31.65 10.73
C ARG A 117 21.30 32.22 9.32
N CYS A 118 20.70 31.50 8.37
CA CYS A 118 20.58 31.98 7.00
C CYS A 118 19.52 33.08 6.91
N ILE A 119 18.39 32.94 7.61
CA ILE A 119 17.39 34.01 7.69
C ILE A 119 17.97 35.27 8.32
N ASP A 120 18.70 35.15 9.43
CA ASP A 120 19.31 36.30 10.10
C ASP A 120 20.27 37.04 9.15
N SER A 121 21.02 36.30 8.32
CA SER A 121 21.94 36.88 7.33
C SER A 121 21.22 37.49 6.12
N LEU A 122 19.97 37.10 5.86
CA LEU A 122 19.15 37.58 4.74
C LEU A 122 18.17 38.69 5.16
N THR A 123 18.09 38.96 6.47
CA THR A 123 17.15 39.93 7.03
C THR A 123 17.84 41.28 7.12
N GLU A 124 17.33 42.26 6.37
CA GLU A 124 17.81 43.64 6.39
C GLU A 124 16.61 44.57 6.62
N TRP A 125 16.75 45.54 7.52
CA TRP A 125 15.68 46.48 7.87
C TRP A 125 14.33 45.84 8.22
N ASN A 126 14.35 44.71 8.95
CA ASN A 126 13.17 43.93 9.33
C ASN A 126 12.41 43.33 8.12
N ARG A 127 13.14 43.05 7.03
CA ARG A 127 12.61 42.48 5.78
C ARG A 127 13.49 41.33 5.34
N ALA A 128 12.88 40.24 4.89
CA ALA A 128 13.59 39.08 4.38
C ALA A 128 13.11 38.73 2.96
N SER A 129 14.03 38.68 2.00
CA SER A 129 13.75 38.23 0.63
C SER A 129 14.00 36.74 0.51
N CYS A 130 13.01 35.99 -0.02
CA CYS A 130 13.13 34.56 -0.20
C CYS A 130 14.17 34.21 -1.28
N PRO A 131 15.21 33.41 -0.98
CA PRO A 131 16.18 32.94 -1.98
C PRO A 131 15.55 32.12 -3.12
N SER A 132 14.46 31.39 -2.85
CA SER A 132 13.83 30.49 -3.82
C SER A 132 12.88 31.19 -4.78
N CYS A 133 12.05 32.12 -4.27
CA CYS A 133 10.96 32.73 -5.05
C CYS A 133 10.96 34.26 -5.06
N ARG A 134 11.91 34.90 -4.37
CA ARG A 134 12.07 36.36 -4.26
C ARG A 134 10.90 37.11 -3.60
N ALA A 135 9.90 36.39 -3.08
CA ALA A 135 8.85 36.99 -2.26
C ALA A 135 9.46 37.60 -1.00
N VAL A 136 8.99 38.79 -0.63
CA VAL A 136 9.47 39.53 0.55
C VAL A 136 8.54 39.29 1.72
N THR A 137 9.13 38.95 2.86
CA THR A 137 8.46 38.96 4.16
C THR A 137 8.80 40.28 4.86
N GLU A 138 7.81 41.15 4.99
CA GLU A 138 7.89 42.36 5.83
C GLU A 138 7.69 41.98 7.31
N ASN A 139 8.18 42.80 8.24
CA ASN A 139 8.13 42.52 9.68
C ASN A 139 8.73 41.16 10.05
N ALA A 140 9.92 40.85 9.52
CA ALA A 140 10.62 39.58 9.68
C ALA A 140 10.68 39.07 11.13
N ASP A 141 10.87 39.97 12.10
CA ASP A 141 10.95 39.65 13.54
C ASP A 141 9.68 38.98 14.10
N THR A 142 8.52 39.23 13.49
CA THR A 142 7.22 38.69 13.94
C THR A 142 6.56 37.76 12.92
N ALA A 143 6.84 37.93 11.63
CA ALA A 143 6.21 37.17 10.55
C ALA A 143 6.92 35.85 10.22
N ILE A 144 8.18 35.68 10.64
CA ILE A 144 8.95 34.46 10.39
C ILE A 144 8.84 33.53 11.60
N HIS A 145 8.29 32.33 11.36
CA HIS A 145 8.01 31.37 12.43
C HIS A 145 8.85 30.10 12.29
N ASN A 146 8.99 29.34 13.38
CA ASN A 146 9.61 28.02 13.30
C ASN A 146 8.73 27.07 12.47
N ASN A 147 9.34 26.29 11.58
CA ASN A 147 8.63 25.25 10.86
C ASN A 147 8.60 23.96 11.71
N PHE A 148 7.54 23.80 12.52
CA PHE A 148 7.44 22.69 13.48
C PHE A 148 7.31 21.31 12.84
N VAL A 149 6.86 21.22 11.58
CA VAL A 149 6.75 19.95 10.84
C VAL A 149 8.12 19.27 10.71
N LEU A 150 9.19 20.06 10.69
CA LEU A 150 10.56 19.56 10.49
C LEU A 150 11.26 19.17 11.80
N PHE A 151 10.61 19.32 12.96
CA PHE A 151 11.15 18.86 14.24
C PHE A 151 10.82 17.40 14.56
N ASN A 152 9.77 16.82 13.96
CA ASN A 152 9.26 15.50 14.35
C ASN A 152 10.11 14.30 13.86
N ASN A 153 11.26 14.54 13.25
CA ASN A 153 12.17 13.50 12.74
C ASN A 153 13.57 13.53 13.40
N GLN A 154 13.71 14.14 14.59
CA GLN A 154 14.95 14.13 15.38
C GLN A 154 14.72 13.50 16.75
#